data_AF-A0A7C1T3C6-F1
#
_entry.id   AF-A0A7C1T3C6-F1
#
_cell.length_a   1.000
_cell.length_b   1.000
_cell.length_c   1.000
_cell.angle_alpha   90.00
_cell.angle_beta   90.00
_cell.angle_gamma   90.00
#
_symmetry.space_group_name_H-M   'P 1'
#
loop_
_entity.id
_entity.type
_entity.pdbx_description
1 polymer ?
#
loop_
_entity_poly.entity_id
_entity_poly.type
_entity_poly.pdbx_seq_one_letter_code
_entity_poly.pdbx_strand_id
1 'polypeptide(L)'
;MDSRNKEAGRLRAMNVSVPDISRQTGLSAFAIYEATEGRDVAVRKMARLHYVRGTGWPWDSFARDPDVQCPPSGDKPLDAARAIIDLLRGTSLDNPVRNALDQLDDQERAQLLEIMTFLIRESIS
;
A
#
# COMPACT_ATOMS: atom_id res chain seq x y z
N MET A 1 -21.71 0.05 13.61
CA MET A 1 -20.51 0.87 13.39
C MET A 1 -19.51 0.54 14.48
N ASP A 2 -18.35 -0.04 14.12
CA ASP A 2 -17.33 -0.58 15.04
C ASP A 2 -16.89 0.50 16.06
N SER A 3 -16.71 0.11 17.33
CA SER A 3 -16.26 0.99 18.42
C SER A 3 -14.95 1.70 18.05
N ARG A 4 -14.04 1.00 17.34
CA ARG A 4 -12.78 1.55 16.86
C ARG A 4 -12.97 2.64 15.80
N ASN A 5 -13.96 2.52 14.93
CA ASN A 5 -14.24 3.53 13.90
C ASN A 5 -14.80 4.82 14.49
N LYS A 6 -15.66 4.69 15.53
CA LYS A 6 -16.14 5.86 16.29
C LYS A 6 -14.98 6.57 16.99
N GLU A 7 -14.06 5.81 17.56
CA GLU A 7 -12.88 6.36 18.23
C GLU A 7 -11.93 7.04 17.26
N ALA A 8 -11.68 6.46 16.08
CA ALA A 8 -10.93 7.12 15.01
C ALA A 8 -11.56 8.46 14.60
N GLY A 9 -12.90 8.50 14.48
CA GLY A 9 -13.65 9.73 14.24
C GLY A 9 -13.42 10.80 15.30
N ARG A 10 -13.53 10.42 16.58
CA ARG A 10 -13.28 11.31 17.73
C ARG A 10 -11.86 11.86 17.71
N LEU A 11 -10.86 11.00 17.52
CA LEU A 11 -9.44 11.40 17.51
C LEU A 11 -9.10 12.31 16.31
N ARG A 12 -9.68 12.06 15.13
CA ARG A 12 -9.51 12.96 13.97
C ARG A 12 -10.10 14.34 14.23
N ALA A 13 -11.26 14.42 14.88
CA ALA A 13 -11.86 15.71 15.26
C ALA A 13 -10.99 16.50 16.26
N MET A 14 -10.12 15.81 17.01
CA MET A 14 -9.12 16.42 17.91
C MET A 14 -7.78 16.73 17.20
N ASN A 15 -7.72 16.65 15.87
CA ASN A 15 -6.51 16.86 15.07
C ASN A 15 -5.36 15.88 15.36
N VAL A 16 -5.67 14.70 15.90
CA VAL A 16 -4.66 13.64 16.07
C VAL A 16 -4.24 13.11 14.70
N SER A 17 -2.93 12.83 14.55
CA SER A 17 -2.36 12.35 13.29
C SER A 17 -2.80 10.90 12.99
N VAL A 18 -2.91 10.56 11.71
CA VAL A 18 -3.31 9.19 11.28
C VAL A 18 -2.36 8.11 11.80
N PRO A 19 -1.01 8.29 11.81
CA PRO A 19 -0.11 7.34 12.45
C PRO A 19 -0.39 7.13 13.94
N ASP A 20 -0.72 8.19 14.68
CA ASP A 20 -1.00 8.09 16.12
C ASP A 20 -2.31 7.38 16.39
N ILE A 21 -3.34 7.67 15.59
CA ILE A 21 -4.63 6.97 15.64
C ILE A 21 -4.44 5.49 15.32
N SER A 22 -3.63 5.18 14.30
CA SER A 22 -3.31 3.79 13.93
C SER A 22 -2.64 3.05 15.10
N ARG A 23 -1.66 3.66 15.77
CA ARG A 23 -1.01 3.10 16.96
C ARG A 23 -1.98 2.87 18.13
N GLN A 24 -2.92 3.81 18.36
CA GLN A 24 -3.87 3.72 19.48
C GLN A 24 -5.01 2.73 19.23
N THR A 25 -5.50 2.64 18.00
CA THR A 25 -6.72 1.89 17.68
C THR A 25 -6.45 0.56 16.98
N GLY A 26 -5.22 0.34 16.51
CA GLY A 26 -4.85 -0.79 15.65
C GLY A 26 -5.47 -0.74 14.25
N LEU A 27 -6.16 0.35 13.89
CA LEU A 27 -6.73 0.51 12.56
C LEU A 27 -5.65 0.84 11.53
N SER A 28 -5.83 0.37 10.29
CA SER A 28 -5.00 0.78 9.18
C SER A 28 -5.27 2.24 8.79
N ALA A 29 -4.30 2.89 8.14
CA ALA A 29 -4.50 4.25 7.63
C ALA A 29 -5.71 4.34 6.68
N PHE A 30 -5.94 3.31 5.85
CA PHE A 30 -7.12 3.22 5.00
C PHE A 30 -8.42 3.22 5.81
N ALA A 31 -8.51 2.38 6.84
CA ALA A 31 -9.71 2.29 7.68
C ALA A 31 -9.98 3.61 8.42
N ILE A 32 -8.92 4.30 8.86
CA ILE A 32 -9.05 5.62 9.48
C ILE A 32 -9.62 6.62 8.47
N TYR A 33 -9.01 6.75 7.28
CA TYR A 33 -9.49 7.68 6.26
C TYR A 33 -10.91 7.35 5.80
N GLU A 34 -11.25 6.07 5.64
CA GLU A 34 -12.59 5.64 5.23
C GLU A 34 -13.63 6.02 6.28
N ALA A 35 -13.32 5.79 7.56
CA ALA A 35 -14.22 6.12 8.66
C ALA A 35 -14.40 7.63 8.85
N THR A 36 -13.38 8.44 8.55
CA THR A 36 -13.40 9.88 8.90
C THR A 36 -13.61 10.82 7.71
N GLU A 37 -13.31 10.37 6.49
CA GLU A 37 -13.34 11.20 5.28
C GLU A 37 -14.07 10.52 4.11
N GLY A 38 -14.53 9.28 4.29
CA GLY A 38 -15.22 8.50 3.27
C GLY A 38 -14.27 7.70 2.37
N ARG A 39 -14.83 6.66 1.75
CA ARG A 39 -14.09 5.67 0.97
C ARG A 39 -13.30 6.26 -0.20
N ASP A 40 -13.89 7.16 -0.98
CA ASP A 40 -13.23 7.77 -2.15
C ASP A 40 -12.01 8.61 -1.77
N VAL A 41 -12.04 9.26 -0.60
CA VAL A 41 -10.90 10.01 -0.09
C VAL A 41 -9.81 9.07 0.39
N ALA A 42 -10.19 8.00 1.10
CA ALA A 42 -9.25 6.96 1.54
C ALA A 42 -8.49 6.34 0.37
N VAL A 43 -9.19 5.94 -0.69
CA VAL A 43 -8.61 5.38 -1.92
C VAL A 43 -7.60 6.36 -2.53
N ARG A 44 -7.99 7.62 -2.73
CA ARG A 44 -7.09 8.63 -3.33
C ARG A 44 -5.86 8.92 -2.49
N LYS A 45 -6.00 8.97 -1.16
CA LYS A 45 -4.87 9.20 -0.25
C LYS A 45 -3.90 8.02 -0.23
N MET A 46 -4.41 6.79 -0.19
CA MET A 46 -3.57 5.60 -0.27
C MET A 46 -2.87 5.51 -1.63
N ALA A 47 -3.59 5.71 -2.73
CA ALA A 47 -2.98 5.73 -4.07
C ALA A 47 -1.87 6.78 -4.17
N ARG A 48 -2.08 7.99 -3.64
CA ARG A 48 -1.06 9.05 -3.61
C ARG A 48 0.16 8.68 -2.78
N LEU A 49 -0.02 7.95 -1.67
CA LEU A 49 1.10 7.52 -0.82
C LEU A 49 2.08 6.65 -1.60
N HIS A 50 1.56 5.66 -2.35
CA HIS A 50 2.39 4.79 -3.19
C HIS A 50 2.96 5.52 -4.42
N TYR A 51 2.24 6.50 -4.97
CA TYR A 51 2.73 7.29 -6.12
C TYR A 51 3.80 8.32 -5.75
N VAL A 52 3.76 8.91 -4.54
CA VAL A 52 4.68 9.99 -4.12
C VAL A 52 5.91 9.46 -3.40
N ARG A 53 5.74 8.45 -2.52
CA ARG A 53 6.85 7.87 -1.76
C ARG A 53 7.56 6.75 -2.52
N GLY A 54 6.91 6.29 -3.59
CA GLY A 54 7.28 5.11 -4.35
C GLY A 54 7.23 3.85 -3.50
N THR A 55 7.60 2.73 -4.12
CA THR A 55 7.44 1.38 -3.56
C THR A 55 8.78 0.68 -3.64
N GLY A 56 9.32 0.26 -2.51
CA GLY A 56 10.62 -0.38 -2.42
C GLY A 56 10.49 -1.86 -2.08
N TRP A 57 11.08 -2.71 -2.93
CA TRP A 57 11.43 -4.14 -2.74
C TRP A 57 10.29 -5.13 -2.36
N PRO A 58 10.37 -6.43 -2.74
CA PRO A 58 11.26 -7.08 -3.71
C PRO A 58 10.94 -6.83 -5.19
N TRP A 59 10.09 -5.84 -5.47
CA TRP A 59 9.49 -5.60 -6.78
C TRP A 59 10.20 -4.54 -7.62
N ASP A 60 11.35 -4.07 -7.12
CA ASP A 60 12.25 -3.21 -7.86
C ASP A 60 13.57 -3.95 -8.06
N SER A 61 13.94 -4.16 -9.33
CA SER A 61 15.19 -4.82 -9.72
C SER A 61 16.45 -4.11 -9.21
N PHE A 62 16.32 -2.85 -8.76
CA PHE A 62 17.41 -2.04 -8.25
C PHE A 62 17.42 -1.88 -6.72
N ALA A 63 16.33 -2.22 -6.03
CA ALA A 63 16.35 -2.18 -4.57
C ALA A 63 17.17 -3.37 -4.03
N ARG A 64 17.87 -3.18 -2.92
CA ARG A 64 18.62 -4.25 -2.22
C ARG A 64 18.16 -4.42 -0.77
N ASP A 65 17.28 -3.54 -0.31
CA ASP A 65 16.83 -3.44 1.07
C ASP A 65 15.28 -3.34 1.09
N PRO A 66 14.59 -4.25 1.83
CA PRO A 66 13.13 -4.28 1.99
C PRO A 66 12.49 -3.01 2.54
N ASP A 67 13.23 -2.21 3.29
CA ASP A 67 12.70 -1.04 3.98
C ASP A 67 13.07 0.28 3.27
N VAL A 68 13.86 0.20 2.20
CA VAL A 68 14.25 1.36 1.40
C VAL A 68 13.23 1.58 0.28
N GLN A 69 12.39 2.59 0.48
CA GLN A 69 11.47 3.06 -0.55
C GLN A 69 12.24 3.61 -1.75
N CYS A 70 11.94 3.09 -2.94
CA CYS A 70 12.44 3.63 -4.20
C CYS A 70 11.47 4.70 -4.71
N PRO A 71 11.94 5.78 -5.33
CA PRO A 71 11.07 6.76 -5.99
C PRO A 71 10.24 6.08 -7.11
N PRO A 72 9.06 6.63 -7.44
CA PRO A 72 8.25 6.14 -8.56
C PRO A 72 9.06 6.15 -9.86
N SER A 73 8.88 5.11 -10.69
CA SER A 73 9.59 4.96 -11.96
C SER A 73 9.12 5.95 -13.03
N GLY A 74 7.89 6.46 -12.90
CA GLY A 74 7.23 7.29 -13.90
C GLY A 74 6.44 6.48 -14.93
N ASP A 75 6.60 5.16 -14.97
CA ASP A 75 5.72 4.25 -15.69
C ASP A 75 4.50 3.96 -14.80
N LYS A 76 3.37 4.61 -15.11
CA LYS A 76 2.13 4.53 -14.32
C LYS A 76 1.64 3.08 -14.12
N PRO A 77 1.50 2.24 -15.16
CA PRO A 77 1.22 0.82 -15.01
C PRO A 77 2.17 0.09 -14.05
N LEU A 78 3.49 0.29 -14.18
CA LEU A 78 4.47 -0.37 -13.34
C LEU A 78 4.37 0.09 -11.87
N ASP A 79 4.28 1.40 -11.65
CA ASP A 79 4.15 1.98 -10.32
C ASP A 79 2.85 1.52 -9.64
N ALA A 80 1.76 1.37 -10.42
CA ALA A 80 0.50 0.81 -9.93
C ALA A 80 0.61 -0.67 -9.58
N ALA A 81 1.29 -1.48 -10.40
CA ALA A 81 1.53 -2.89 -10.11
C ALA A 81 2.29 -3.05 -8.78
N ARG A 82 3.40 -2.31 -8.62
CA ARG A 82 4.20 -2.33 -7.38
C ARG A 82 3.40 -1.86 -6.16
N ALA A 83 2.55 -0.84 -6.31
CA ALA A 83 1.66 -0.38 -5.24
C ALA A 83 0.64 -1.42 -4.78
N ILE A 84 0.05 -2.17 -5.73
CA ILE A 84 -0.89 -3.26 -5.41
C ILE A 84 -0.17 -4.36 -4.62
N ILE A 85 1.05 -4.71 -5.03
CA ILE A 85 1.80 -5.77 -4.34
C ILE A 85 2.22 -5.32 -2.94
N ASP A 86 2.68 -4.08 -2.78
CA ASP A 86 3.00 -3.48 -1.48
C ASP A 86 1.78 -3.50 -0.53
N LEU A 87 0.60 -3.15 -1.05
CA LEU A 87 -0.65 -3.23 -0.30
C LEU A 87 -0.97 -4.65 0.17
N LEU A 88 -0.82 -5.65 -0.71
CA LEU A 88 -1.09 -7.05 -0.40
C LEU A 88 -0.09 -7.63 0.61
N ARG A 89 1.18 -7.24 0.50
CA ARG A 89 2.24 -7.61 1.43
C ARG A 89 1.98 -7.06 2.83
N GLY A 90 1.45 -5.84 2.93
CA GLY A 90 1.13 -5.21 4.21
C GLY A 90 2.35 -5.04 5.13
N THR A 91 2.11 -4.60 6.36
CA THR A 91 3.19 -4.23 7.30
C THR A 91 3.56 -5.33 8.31
N SER A 92 2.73 -6.35 8.47
CA SER A 92 2.97 -7.43 9.43
C SER A 92 3.92 -8.49 8.86
N LEU A 93 4.90 -8.93 9.66
CA LEU A 93 5.78 -10.05 9.31
C LEU A 93 5.02 -11.39 9.28
N ASP A 94 3.93 -11.50 10.04
CA ASP A 94 3.10 -12.72 10.08
C ASP A 94 2.07 -12.77 8.94
N ASN A 95 2.09 -11.82 7.99
CA ASN A 95 1.15 -11.83 6.88
C ASN A 95 1.46 -13.02 5.94
N PRO A 96 0.53 -13.98 5.77
CA PRO A 96 0.77 -15.14 4.91
C PRO A 96 1.00 -14.74 3.45
N VAL A 97 0.39 -13.64 2.99
CA VAL A 97 0.60 -13.10 1.64
C VAL A 97 2.01 -12.56 1.50
N ARG A 98 2.53 -11.86 2.52
CA ARG A 98 3.93 -11.43 2.55
C ARG A 98 4.88 -12.60 2.46
N ASN A 99 4.64 -13.64 3.24
CA ASN A 99 5.49 -14.83 3.22
C ASN A 99 5.48 -15.49 1.84
N ALA A 100 4.30 -15.66 1.22
CA ALA A 100 4.21 -16.22 -0.13
C ALA A 100 4.96 -15.37 -1.17
N LEU A 101 4.79 -14.04 -1.12
CA LEU A 101 5.47 -13.11 -2.02
C LEU A 101 6.99 -13.08 -1.81
N ASP A 102 7.45 -13.15 -0.56
CA ASP A 102 8.86 -13.12 -0.20
C ASP A 102 9.58 -14.45 -0.60
N GLN A 103 8.84 -15.56 -0.78
CA GLN A 103 9.39 -16.86 -1.25
C GLN A 103 9.55 -16.98 -2.76
N LEU A 104 8.94 -16.09 -3.56
CA LEU A 104 9.09 -16.10 -5.01
C LEU A 104 10.55 -15.83 -5.39
N ASP A 105 11.06 -16.58 -6.36
CA ASP A 105 12.38 -16.31 -6.91
C ASP A 105 12.39 -15.07 -7.82
N ASP A 106 13.57 -14.61 -8.24
CA ASP A 106 13.71 -13.40 -9.04
C ASP A 106 12.98 -13.50 -10.40
N GLN A 107 12.91 -14.70 -10.99
CA GLN A 107 12.23 -14.92 -12.25
C GLN A 107 10.70 -14.86 -12.07
N GLU A 108 10.17 -15.52 -11.04
CA GLU A 108 8.74 -15.50 -10.70
C GLU A 108 8.28 -14.08 -10.36
N ARG A 109 9.11 -13.31 -9.63
CA ARG A 109 8.83 -11.91 -9.32
C ARG A 109 8.75 -11.04 -10.57
N ALA A 110 9.70 -11.20 -11.49
CA ALA A 110 9.72 -10.48 -12.75
C ALA A 110 8.48 -10.80 -13.60
N GLN A 111 8.12 -12.09 -13.70
CA GLN A 111 6.92 -12.53 -14.42
C GLN A 111 5.64 -11.96 -13.82
N LEU A 112 5.49 -11.95 -12.49
CA LEU A 112 4.32 -11.37 -11.83
C LEU A 112 4.19 -9.87 -12.14
N LEU A 113 5.28 -9.12 -12.05
CA LEU A 113 5.28 -7.70 -12.37
C LEU A 113 4.95 -7.44 -13.84
N GLU A 114 5.51 -8.22 -14.76
CA GLU A 114 5.25 -8.08 -16.19
C GLU A 114 3.77 -8.32 -16.49
N ILE A 115 3.17 -9.39 -15.96
CA ILE A 115 1.76 -9.71 -16.13
C ILE A 115 0.87 -8.61 -15.54
N MET A 116 1.14 -8.16 -14.31
CA MET A 116 0.35 -7.11 -13.66
C MET A 116 0.45 -5.79 -14.44
N THR A 117 1.65 -5.42 -14.86
CA THR A 117 1.90 -4.20 -15.64
C THR A 117 1.15 -4.24 -16.97
N PHE A 118 1.18 -5.38 -17.67
CA PHE A 118 0.42 -5.59 -18.91
C PHE A 118 -1.08 -5.42 -18.69
N LEU A 119 -1.66 -6.13 -17.71
CA LEU A 119 -3.10 -6.06 -17.42
C LEU A 119 -3.55 -4.65 -17.03
N ILE A 120 -2.76 -3.93 -16.23
CA ILE A 120 -3.06 -2.55 -15.85
C ILE A 120 -3.03 -1.65 -17.08
N ARG A 121 -2.02 -1.79 -17.94
CA ARG A 121 -1.88 -1.02 -19.18
C ARG A 121 -3.08 -1.20 -20.10
N GLU A 122 -3.56 -2.44 -20.28
CA GLU A 122 -4.75 -2.75 -21.06
C GLU A 122 -6.03 -2.15 -20.43
N SER A 123 -6.11 -2.08 -19.10
CA SER A 123 -7.30 -1.57 -18.40
C SER A 123 -7.46 -0.04 -18.41
N ILE A 124 -6.38 0.70 -18.72
CA ILE A 124 -6.36 2.17 -18.77
C ILE A 124 -6.31 2.73 -20.20
N SER A 125 -6.26 1.85 -21.21
CA SER A 125 -6.28 2.19 -22.64
C SER A 125 -7.71 2.17 -23.17
#